data_AF-A0A536F668-F1
#
_entry.id   AF-A0A536F668-F1
#
_cell.length_a   1.000
_cell.length_b   1.000
_cell.length_c   1.000
_cell.angle_alpha   90.00
_cell.angle_beta   90.00
_cell.angle_gamma   90.00
#
_symmetry.space_group_name_H-M   'P 1'
#
loop_
_entity.id
_entity.type
_entity.pdbx_description
1 polymer ?
#
loop_
_entity_poly.entity_id
_entity_poly.type
_entity_poly.pdbx_seq_one_letter_code
_entity_poly.pdbx_strand_id
1 'polypeptide(L)'
;MNLEAERRTTATSERRQITVLFADIANSTAIAERLDAEDWTAIVGEAFGLMNRTIERYGGTVARLMGDGVLAFFGAPVAHEDDPERAVRCGLDMVRAIDDLGAKHRAQTVTDLRVRVGINTGPVVVGVVGTEKAHEYTAMGDAVNVAARMQSHAEPGGVLITAATHRFLAALVDARDVGHLELKGKTDAVQAFAVAGLKAGAVSARGLGGVRAPMIGRDDELARLRELFAVARAGQGRVASVLGEPGIGKTRLLGELRSEVARSDPKARWLEGRCLSYGQALPYHLVVDLVRSLIGVRSAADEPETRAALKQTLRDLLGEAWADPYAYLGQLLSIQLEPEMQTRLSVLEIEAVKRYVASLHTVLRAIASDGPIVLVFEDLHWADAASADVLVPLLPLVSQLPILSVMVSRSDRDSVGWRLISSARDLFGDALAEMRLSPLTSD
;
A
#
# COMPACT_ATOMS: atom_id res chain seq x y z
N MET A 1 1.94 -26.40 -29.39
CA MET A 1 0.70 -25.83 -29.96
C MET A 1 -0.30 -25.72 -28.82
N ASN A 2 -0.70 -24.57 -28.29
CA ASN A 2 -0.70 -23.24 -28.88
C ASN A 2 -0.83 -22.18 -27.74
N LEU A 3 0.23 -21.93 -26.98
CA LEU A 3 0.30 -20.80 -26.02
C LEU A 3 0.33 -19.43 -26.75
N GLU A 4 0.60 -19.43 -28.04
CA GLU A 4 0.51 -18.24 -28.92
C GLU A 4 -0.91 -17.97 -29.42
N ALA A 5 -1.88 -18.89 -29.25
CA ALA A 5 -3.23 -18.71 -29.77
C ALA A 5 -4.18 -17.94 -28.83
N GLU A 6 -3.92 -17.92 -27.53
CA GLU A 6 -4.74 -17.13 -26.58
C GLU A 6 -4.39 -15.64 -26.56
N ARG A 7 -3.20 -15.25 -27.07
CA ARG A 7 -2.84 -13.84 -27.31
C ARG A 7 -3.51 -13.21 -28.54
N ARG A 8 -4.34 -13.96 -29.28
CA ARG A 8 -5.06 -13.49 -30.48
C ARG A 8 -6.53 -13.13 -30.23
N THR A 9 -6.90 -12.81 -29.00
CA THR A 9 -8.18 -12.13 -28.75
C THR A 9 -8.00 -10.64 -29.04
N THR A 10 -8.50 -10.21 -30.20
CA THR A 10 -8.90 -8.84 -30.57
C THR A 10 -8.30 -7.71 -29.72
N ALA A 11 -7.32 -6.99 -30.27
CA ALA A 11 -6.82 -5.70 -29.78
C ALA A 11 -8.00 -4.73 -29.61
N THR A 12 -8.67 -4.83 -28.46
CA THR A 12 -9.83 -4.04 -28.09
C THR A 12 -9.29 -2.88 -27.29
N SER A 13 -9.28 -1.71 -27.92
CA SER A 13 -8.95 -0.47 -27.25
C SER A 13 -9.95 -0.24 -26.12
N GLU A 14 -9.51 -0.24 -24.87
CA GLU A 14 -10.38 -0.09 -23.71
C GLU A 14 -10.30 1.33 -23.17
N ARG A 15 -11.45 2.00 -23.01
CA ARG A 15 -11.50 3.28 -22.29
C ARG A 15 -11.52 3.02 -20.79
N ARG A 16 -10.46 3.45 -20.09
CA ARG A 16 -10.32 3.25 -18.64
C ARG A 16 -9.76 4.50 -17.97
N GLN A 17 -10.06 4.67 -16.69
CA GLN A 17 -9.39 5.67 -15.85
C GLN A 17 -8.07 5.08 -15.33
N ILE A 18 -6.95 5.77 -15.59
CA ILE A 18 -5.63 5.38 -15.10
C ILE A 18 -4.96 6.57 -14.42
N THR A 19 -3.90 6.31 -13.67
CA THR A 19 -2.95 7.33 -13.23
C THR A 19 -1.67 7.21 -14.05
N VAL A 20 -1.28 8.31 -14.68
CA VAL A 20 -0.09 8.42 -15.52
C VAL A 20 1.00 9.13 -14.73
N LEU A 21 2.19 8.56 -14.70
CA LEU A 21 3.39 9.15 -14.14
C LEU A 21 4.39 9.40 -15.27
N PHE A 22 4.89 10.63 -15.36
CA PHE A 22 6.07 10.98 -16.13
C PHE A 22 7.18 11.40 -15.18
N ALA A 23 8.39 10.95 -15.44
CA ALA A 23 9.58 11.44 -14.75
C ALA A 23 10.72 11.68 -15.74
N ASP A 24 11.51 12.72 -15.54
CA ASP A 24 12.72 12.99 -16.34
C ASP A 24 13.86 13.53 -15.47
N ILE A 25 15.09 13.40 -15.95
CA ILE A 25 16.26 13.97 -15.28
C ILE A 25 16.30 15.48 -15.57
N ALA A 26 16.23 16.28 -14.50
CA ALA A 26 16.30 17.73 -14.61
C ALA A 26 17.66 18.18 -15.15
N ASN A 27 17.63 19.13 -16.08
CA ASN A 27 18.83 19.75 -16.67
C ASN A 27 19.79 18.73 -17.32
N SER A 28 19.29 17.58 -17.77
CA SER A 28 20.06 16.49 -18.38
C SER A 28 21.01 16.94 -19.48
N THR A 29 20.56 17.83 -20.38
CA THR A 29 21.37 18.37 -21.49
C THR A 29 22.60 19.14 -20.97
N ALA A 30 22.42 19.98 -19.95
CA ALA A 30 23.51 20.77 -19.37
C ALA A 30 24.50 19.90 -18.58
N ILE A 31 24.04 18.77 -18.03
CA ILE A 31 24.90 17.78 -17.37
C ILE A 31 25.69 17.00 -18.43
N ALA A 32 25.02 16.56 -19.50
CA ALA A 32 25.64 15.82 -20.60
C ALA A 32 26.73 16.63 -21.33
N GLU A 33 26.61 17.95 -21.42
CA GLU A 33 27.65 18.82 -21.99
C GLU A 33 28.94 18.90 -21.15
N ARG A 34 28.88 18.56 -19.85
CA ARG A 34 30.00 18.68 -18.91
C ARG A 34 30.69 17.35 -18.63
N LEU A 35 30.15 16.25 -19.13
CA LEU A 35 30.63 14.90 -18.88
C LEU A 35 31.02 14.23 -20.20
N ASP A 36 31.95 13.29 -20.12
CA ASP A 36 32.21 12.39 -21.24
C ASP A 36 30.97 11.51 -21.49
N ALA A 37 30.72 11.17 -22.76
CA ALA A 37 29.51 10.46 -23.17
C ALA A 37 29.37 9.08 -22.49
N GLU A 38 30.48 8.42 -22.19
CA GLU A 38 30.50 7.13 -21.49
C GLU A 38 30.03 7.26 -20.03
N ASP A 39 30.56 8.26 -19.31
CA ASP A 39 30.18 8.55 -17.92
C ASP A 39 28.71 8.96 -17.81
N TRP A 40 28.25 9.83 -18.73
CA TRP A 40 26.85 10.22 -18.78
C TRP A 40 25.93 9.01 -19.03
N THR A 41 26.31 8.13 -19.96
CA THR A 41 25.52 6.93 -20.28
C THR A 41 25.43 5.98 -19.09
N ALA A 42 26.51 5.81 -18.32
CA ALA A 42 26.52 4.98 -17.12
C ALA A 42 25.59 5.54 -16.03
N ILE A 43 25.67 6.84 -15.75
CA ILE A 43 24.84 7.51 -14.74
C ILE A 43 23.35 7.47 -15.12
N VAL A 44 23.05 7.74 -16.39
CA VAL A 44 21.68 7.63 -16.92
C VAL A 44 21.17 6.20 -16.82
N GLY A 45 22.01 5.20 -17.12
CA GLY A 45 21.67 3.79 -16.95
C GLY A 45 21.33 3.42 -15.50
N GLU A 46 22.12 3.88 -14.53
CA GLU A 46 21.83 3.68 -13.10
C GLU A 46 20.53 4.37 -12.68
N ALA A 47 20.30 5.61 -13.12
CA ALA A 47 19.08 6.37 -12.86
C ALA A 47 17.84 5.66 -13.43
N PHE A 48 17.89 5.20 -14.69
CA PHE A 48 16.80 4.43 -15.30
C PHE A 48 16.52 3.13 -14.56
N GLY A 49 17.57 2.42 -14.15
CA GLY A 49 17.44 1.21 -13.34
C GLY A 49 16.71 1.50 -12.02
N LEU A 50 17.01 2.60 -11.35
CA LEU A 50 16.31 3.02 -10.12
C LEU A 50 14.85 3.40 -10.41
N MET A 51 14.59 4.23 -11.42
CA MET A 51 13.24 4.63 -11.79
C MET A 51 12.36 3.42 -12.12
N ASN A 52 12.85 2.49 -12.95
CA ASN A 52 12.11 1.30 -13.34
C ASN A 52 11.81 0.41 -12.12
N ARG A 53 12.81 0.14 -11.27
CA ARG A 53 12.62 -0.65 -10.04
C ARG A 53 11.60 -0.01 -9.10
N THR A 54 11.59 1.31 -8.98
CA THR A 54 10.60 2.02 -8.15
C THR A 54 9.20 1.87 -8.74
N ILE A 55 9.04 2.04 -10.05
CA ILE A 55 7.75 1.85 -10.73
C ILE A 55 7.23 0.41 -10.54
N GLU A 56 8.07 -0.59 -10.78
CA GLU A 56 7.75 -2.00 -10.62
C GLU A 56 7.43 -2.37 -9.15
N ARG A 57 8.18 -1.83 -8.18
CA ARG A 57 7.92 -2.02 -6.74
C ARG A 57 6.52 -1.56 -6.36
N TYR A 58 6.08 -0.42 -6.90
CA TYR A 58 4.74 0.08 -6.70
C TYR A 58 3.73 -0.53 -7.68
N GLY A 59 4.12 -1.56 -8.45
CA GLY A 59 3.34 -2.29 -9.45
C GLY A 59 2.75 -1.44 -10.57
N GLY A 60 3.40 -0.32 -10.89
CA GLY A 60 3.16 0.41 -12.13
C GLY A 60 3.78 -0.33 -13.32
N THR A 61 3.30 -0.03 -14.52
CA THR A 61 3.83 -0.56 -15.77
C THR A 61 4.62 0.52 -16.48
N VAL A 62 5.90 0.28 -16.77
CA VAL A 62 6.67 1.17 -17.65
C VAL A 62 6.18 1.00 -19.08
N ALA A 63 5.61 2.07 -19.62
CA ALA A 63 5.07 2.08 -20.98
C ALA A 63 6.14 2.45 -22.00
N ARG A 64 6.98 3.44 -21.69
CA ARG A 64 7.99 3.95 -22.62
C ARG A 64 9.18 4.57 -21.89
N LEU A 65 10.38 4.35 -22.44
CA LEU A 65 11.59 5.09 -22.11
C LEU A 65 11.84 6.16 -23.18
N MET A 66 12.16 7.39 -22.77
CA MET A 66 12.19 8.58 -23.62
C MET A 66 13.44 9.41 -23.37
N GLY A 67 14.59 8.97 -23.89
CA GLY A 67 15.85 9.71 -23.72
C GLY A 67 16.31 9.71 -22.25
N ASP A 68 15.96 10.75 -21.50
CA ASP A 68 16.24 10.99 -20.09
C ASP A 68 14.99 10.86 -19.18
N GLY A 69 13.85 10.46 -19.75
CA GLY A 69 12.60 10.29 -19.03
C GLY A 69 11.92 8.93 -19.19
N VAL A 70 10.97 8.66 -18.30
CA VAL A 70 10.15 7.45 -18.24
C VAL A 70 8.67 7.81 -18.18
N LEU A 71 7.86 7.05 -18.91
CA LEU A 71 6.41 7.06 -18.85
C LEU A 71 5.92 5.76 -18.20
N ALA A 72 5.12 5.89 -17.15
CA ALA A 72 4.52 4.76 -16.46
C ALA A 72 3.00 4.91 -16.28
N PHE A 73 2.32 3.77 -16.27
CA PHE A 73 0.90 3.67 -16.03
C PHE A 73 0.62 2.89 -14.74
N PHE A 74 -0.26 3.46 -13.91
CA PHE A 74 -0.90 2.79 -12.78
C PHE A 74 -2.37 2.65 -13.14
N GLY A 75 -2.87 1.42 -13.20
CA GLY A 75 -4.23 1.13 -13.63
C GLY A 75 -4.35 0.40 -14.98
N ALA A 76 -3.22 0.20 -15.64
CA ALA A 76 -3.11 -0.56 -16.88
C ALA A 76 -1.80 -1.38 -16.88
N PRO A 77 -1.84 -2.66 -17.32
CA PRO A 77 -3.03 -3.40 -17.75
C PRO A 77 -3.96 -3.78 -16.58
N VAL A 78 -3.45 -3.83 -15.35
CA VAL A 78 -4.21 -4.19 -14.14
C VAL A 78 -4.58 -2.94 -13.35
N ALA A 79 -5.85 -2.84 -12.97
CA ALA A 79 -6.41 -1.71 -12.23
C ALA A 79 -6.53 -1.99 -10.72
N HIS A 80 -6.23 -0.97 -9.92
CA HIS A 80 -6.33 -1.02 -8.46
C HIS A 80 -6.99 0.27 -7.93
N GLU A 81 -7.73 0.16 -6.82
CA GLU A 81 -8.42 1.32 -6.24
C GLU A 81 -7.44 2.41 -5.77
N ASP A 82 -6.22 2.02 -5.44
CA ASP A 82 -5.15 2.87 -4.90
C ASP A 82 -4.13 3.33 -5.95
N ASP A 83 -4.41 3.17 -7.27
CA ASP A 83 -3.50 3.59 -8.35
C ASP A 83 -3.00 5.06 -8.24
N PRO A 84 -3.83 6.06 -7.87
CA PRO A 84 -3.33 7.41 -7.62
C PRO A 84 -2.33 7.48 -6.46
N GLU A 85 -2.57 6.74 -5.37
CA GLU A 85 -1.70 6.70 -4.20
C GLU A 85 -0.36 6.08 -4.55
N ARG A 86 -0.40 4.94 -5.25
CA ARG A 86 0.77 4.19 -5.73
C ARG A 86 1.66 5.06 -6.61
N ALA A 87 1.07 5.79 -7.56
CA ALA A 87 1.81 6.69 -8.43
C ALA A 87 2.51 7.81 -7.65
N VAL A 88 1.82 8.44 -6.68
CA VAL A 88 2.42 9.54 -5.90
C VAL A 88 3.53 9.03 -4.96
N ARG A 89 3.32 7.89 -4.29
CA ARG A 89 4.38 7.25 -3.49
C ARG A 89 5.58 6.87 -4.35
N CYS A 90 5.34 6.30 -5.53
CA CYS A 90 6.37 6.01 -6.52
C CYS A 90 7.15 7.27 -6.90
N GLY A 91 6.48 8.38 -7.17
CA GLY A 91 7.12 9.65 -7.50
C GLY A 91 8.02 10.17 -6.37
N LEU A 92 7.53 10.13 -5.12
CA LEU A 92 8.29 10.58 -3.95
C LEU A 92 9.53 9.71 -3.70
N ASP A 93 9.39 8.38 -3.79
CA ASP A 93 10.51 7.45 -3.64
C ASP A 93 11.51 7.57 -4.80
N MET A 94 11.03 7.86 -6.01
CA MET A 94 11.88 8.10 -7.17
C MET A 94 12.74 9.35 -6.99
N VAL A 95 12.15 10.45 -6.48
CA VAL A 95 12.91 11.65 -6.11
C VAL A 95 14.03 11.32 -5.12
N ARG A 96 13.70 10.61 -4.03
CA ARG A 96 14.69 10.21 -3.01
C ARG A 96 15.81 9.35 -3.58
N ALA A 97 15.46 8.33 -4.38
CA ALA A 97 16.43 7.41 -4.96
C ALA A 97 17.40 8.12 -5.92
N ILE A 98 16.92 9.08 -6.70
CA ILE A 98 17.77 9.86 -7.60
C ILE A 98 18.62 10.88 -6.84
N ASP A 99 18.09 11.49 -5.77
CA ASP A 99 18.87 12.37 -4.88
C ASP A 99 20.03 11.62 -4.22
N ASP A 100 19.79 10.40 -3.75
CA ASP A 100 20.83 9.52 -3.18
C ASP A 100 21.88 9.12 -4.22
N LEU A 101 21.46 8.85 -5.47
CA LEU A 101 22.37 8.60 -6.58
C LEU A 101 23.23 9.84 -6.86
N GLY A 102 22.62 11.02 -6.93
CA GLY A 102 23.35 12.29 -7.07
C GLY A 102 24.37 12.48 -5.95
N ALA A 103 24.00 12.16 -4.71
CA ALA A 103 24.92 12.23 -3.58
C ALA A 103 26.13 11.29 -3.70
N LYS A 104 25.92 10.06 -4.19
CA LYS A 104 26.99 9.09 -4.47
C LYS A 104 27.96 9.59 -5.53
N HIS A 105 27.46 10.26 -6.57
CA HIS A 105 28.29 10.75 -7.69
C HIS A 105 28.79 12.20 -7.52
N ARG A 106 28.55 12.85 -6.36
CA ARG A 106 29.10 14.18 -6.06
C ARG A 106 30.63 14.25 -6.17
N ALA A 107 31.32 13.17 -5.82
CA ALA A 107 32.78 13.08 -5.94
C ALA A 107 33.27 12.99 -7.40
N GLN A 108 32.38 12.67 -8.35
CA GLN A 108 32.65 12.51 -9.79
C GLN A 108 32.10 13.70 -10.61
N THR A 109 31.99 14.89 -10.00
CA THR A 109 31.62 16.16 -10.67
C THR A 109 30.12 16.33 -10.98
N VAL A 110 29.25 15.37 -10.65
CA VAL A 110 27.79 15.51 -10.79
C VAL A 110 27.21 16.09 -9.51
N THR A 111 27.00 17.40 -9.50
CA THR A 111 26.59 18.14 -8.28
C THR A 111 25.08 18.27 -8.11
N ASP A 112 24.28 18.06 -9.16
CA ASP A 112 22.84 18.39 -9.17
C ASP A 112 21.98 17.36 -9.94
N LEU A 113 22.25 16.05 -9.82
CA LEU A 113 21.35 15.05 -10.41
C LEU A 113 20.02 15.06 -9.66
N ARG A 114 18.96 15.53 -10.33
CA ARG A 114 17.60 15.62 -9.81
C ARG A 114 16.62 15.09 -10.83
N VAL A 115 15.46 14.61 -10.37
CA VAL A 115 14.36 14.16 -11.23
C VAL A 115 13.16 15.10 -11.04
N ARG A 116 12.39 15.35 -12.11
CA ARG A 116 11.08 16.00 -12.02
C ARG A 116 10.01 14.95 -12.25
N VAL A 117 8.94 14.98 -11.46
CA VAL A 117 7.85 14.00 -11.59
C VAL A 117 6.52 14.73 -11.77
N GLY A 118 5.74 14.30 -12.77
CA GLY A 118 4.41 14.79 -13.07
C GLY A 118 3.39 13.67 -13.09
N ILE A 119 2.28 13.84 -12.37
CA ILE A 119 1.27 12.80 -12.21
C ILE A 119 -0.12 13.35 -12.50
N ASN A 120 -0.90 12.59 -13.27
CA ASN A 120 -2.31 12.91 -13.53
C ASN A 120 -3.17 11.65 -13.59
N THR A 121 -4.37 11.73 -13.01
CA THR A 121 -5.39 10.68 -13.05
C THR A 121 -6.50 11.10 -13.98
N GLY A 122 -6.82 10.27 -14.98
CA GLY A 122 -7.87 10.60 -15.93
C GLY A 122 -8.20 9.47 -16.91
N PRO A 123 -9.26 9.66 -17.72
CA PRO A 123 -9.66 8.68 -18.71
C PRO A 123 -8.70 8.67 -19.89
N VAL A 124 -8.31 7.47 -20.31
CA VAL A 124 -7.51 7.19 -21.50
C VAL A 124 -8.13 6.03 -22.26
N VAL A 125 -7.72 5.86 -23.51
CA VAL A 125 -7.96 4.66 -24.30
C VAL A 125 -6.64 3.87 -24.32
N VAL A 126 -6.61 2.69 -23.72
CA VAL A 126 -5.42 1.85 -23.67
C VAL A 126 -5.52 0.76 -24.73
N GLY A 127 -4.42 0.51 -25.44
CA GLY A 127 -4.35 -0.55 -26.44
C GLY A 127 -2.95 -0.77 -26.98
N VAL A 128 -2.77 -1.88 -27.69
CA VAL A 128 -1.55 -2.12 -28.47
C VAL A 128 -1.67 -1.32 -29.76
N VAL A 129 -0.79 -0.34 -29.95
CA VAL A 129 -0.74 0.50 -31.13
C VAL A 129 0.58 0.23 -31.86
N GLY A 130 0.52 0.06 -33.18
CA GLY A 130 1.70 -0.20 -33.99
C GLY A 130 1.43 -1.03 -35.23
N THR A 131 2.50 -1.42 -35.93
CA THR A 131 2.44 -2.28 -37.13
C THR A 131 2.82 -3.71 -36.73
N GLU A 132 2.60 -4.71 -37.61
CA GLU A 132 2.99 -6.12 -37.35
C GLU A 132 4.46 -6.31 -36.88
N LYS A 133 5.33 -5.33 -37.15
CA LYS A 133 6.77 -5.38 -36.79
C LYS A 133 7.13 -4.58 -35.54
N ALA A 134 6.25 -3.70 -35.06
CA ALA A 134 6.50 -2.86 -33.89
C ALA A 134 5.16 -2.58 -33.21
N HIS A 135 4.94 -3.23 -32.06
CA HIS A 135 3.74 -3.10 -31.25
C HIS A 135 4.12 -2.49 -29.90
N GLU A 136 3.47 -1.38 -29.53
CA GLU A 136 3.68 -0.74 -28.24
C GLU A 136 2.36 -0.69 -27.46
N TYR A 137 2.38 -1.12 -26.20
CA TYR A 137 1.24 -0.95 -25.31
C TYR A 137 1.21 0.51 -24.86
N THR A 138 0.23 1.27 -25.32
CA THR A 138 0.17 2.71 -25.10
C THR A 138 -1.20 3.16 -24.66
N ALA A 139 -1.24 4.30 -23.99
CA ALA A 139 -2.47 5.00 -23.61
C ALA A 139 -2.60 6.24 -24.48
N MET A 140 -3.74 6.38 -25.15
CA MET A 140 -4.11 7.56 -25.91
C MET A 140 -5.16 8.35 -25.14
N GLY A 141 -4.85 9.61 -24.85
CA GLY A 141 -5.79 10.47 -24.15
C GLY A 141 -5.11 11.73 -23.68
N ASP A 142 -5.93 12.76 -23.50
CA ASP A 142 -5.49 14.03 -22.96
C ASP A 142 -4.82 13.89 -21.57
N ALA A 143 -5.24 12.90 -20.77
CA ALA A 143 -4.67 12.64 -19.46
C ALA A 143 -3.15 12.34 -19.48
N VAL A 144 -2.65 11.70 -20.54
CA VAL A 144 -1.21 11.41 -20.74
C VAL A 144 -0.45 12.70 -21.00
N ASN A 145 -0.98 13.55 -21.89
CA ASN A 145 -0.37 14.85 -22.21
C ASN A 145 -0.37 15.79 -21.01
N VAL A 146 -1.42 15.77 -20.18
CA VAL A 146 -1.48 16.56 -18.95
C VAL A 146 -0.39 16.11 -17.97
N ALA A 147 -0.19 14.80 -17.78
CA ALA A 147 0.88 14.29 -16.89
C ALA A 147 2.27 14.74 -17.35
N ALA A 148 2.57 14.62 -18.65
CA ALA A 148 3.83 15.09 -19.22
C ALA A 148 4.06 16.58 -18.95
N ARG A 149 3.01 17.40 -19.09
CA ARG A 149 3.12 18.84 -18.82
C ARG A 149 3.25 19.17 -17.33
N MET A 150 2.62 18.39 -16.45
CA MET A 150 2.85 18.52 -15.01
C MET A 150 4.33 18.26 -14.68
N GLN A 151 4.92 17.24 -15.28
CA GLN A 151 6.35 16.94 -15.10
C GLN A 151 7.20 18.13 -15.54
N SER A 152 6.93 18.69 -16.73
CA SER A 152 7.73 19.80 -17.26
C SER A 152 7.64 21.08 -16.39
N HIS A 153 6.55 21.26 -15.64
CA HIS A 153 6.36 22.38 -14.70
C HIS A 153 6.85 22.08 -13.28
N ALA A 154 7.19 20.83 -12.96
CA ALA A 154 7.69 20.47 -11.63
C ALA A 154 9.10 21.06 -11.42
N GLU A 155 9.37 21.50 -10.19
CA GLU A 155 10.71 21.90 -9.79
C GLU A 155 11.65 20.66 -9.76
N PRO A 156 12.97 20.81 -10.04
CA PRO A 156 13.92 19.72 -9.86
C PRO A 156 13.86 19.11 -8.45
N GLY A 157 13.67 17.80 -8.36
CA GLY A 157 13.41 17.10 -7.09
C GLY A 157 11.96 17.19 -6.59
N GLY A 158 11.04 17.66 -7.43
CA GLY A 158 9.64 17.86 -7.09
C GLY A 158 8.70 16.84 -7.72
N VAL A 159 7.57 16.61 -7.03
CA VAL A 159 6.43 15.85 -7.54
C VAL A 159 5.25 16.82 -7.71
N LEU A 160 4.76 16.97 -8.93
CA LEU A 160 3.61 17.81 -9.25
C LEU A 160 2.41 16.97 -9.70
N ILE A 161 1.25 17.22 -9.11
CA ILE A 161 0.02 16.47 -9.38
C ILE A 161 -1.13 17.41 -9.76
N THR A 162 -2.07 16.92 -10.57
CA THR A 162 -3.29 17.68 -10.88
C THR A 162 -4.31 17.60 -9.74
N ALA A 163 -5.29 18.50 -9.74
CA ALA A 163 -6.47 18.41 -8.85
C ALA A 163 -7.21 17.07 -8.96
N ALA A 164 -7.23 16.46 -10.15
CA ALA A 164 -7.87 15.17 -10.38
C ALA A 164 -7.19 14.04 -9.57
N THR A 165 -5.86 14.04 -9.50
CA THR A 165 -5.08 13.12 -8.65
C THR A 165 -5.18 13.51 -7.18
N HIS A 166 -5.03 14.80 -6.86
CA HIS A 166 -5.06 15.30 -5.48
C HIS A 166 -6.36 14.95 -4.75
N ARG A 167 -7.52 14.95 -5.44
CA ARG A 167 -8.81 14.59 -4.84
C ARG A 167 -8.82 13.19 -4.20
N PHE A 168 -8.08 12.24 -4.74
CA PHE A 168 -7.97 10.89 -4.16
C PHE A 168 -7.02 10.83 -2.95
N LEU A 169 -6.15 11.83 -2.81
CA LEU A 169 -5.03 11.80 -1.88
C LEU A 169 -5.04 12.96 -0.89
N ALA A 170 -6.05 13.82 -0.90
CA ALA A 170 -6.09 15.05 -0.10
C ALA A 170 -5.92 14.78 1.41
N ALA A 171 -6.37 13.62 1.90
CA ALA A 171 -6.18 13.18 3.29
C ALA A 171 -4.78 12.58 3.56
N LEU A 172 -4.04 12.21 2.51
CA LEU A 172 -2.81 11.41 2.57
C LEU A 172 -1.54 12.22 2.33
N VAL A 173 -1.59 13.21 1.44
CA VAL A 173 -0.40 13.95 1.00
C VAL A 173 -0.35 15.34 1.60
N ASP A 174 0.85 15.80 1.96
CA ASP A 174 1.11 17.20 2.22
C ASP A 174 1.37 17.87 0.87
N ALA A 175 0.38 18.63 0.42
CA ALA A 175 0.33 19.18 -0.93
C ALA A 175 0.09 20.68 -0.87
N ARG A 176 1.00 21.44 -1.47
CA ARG A 176 0.91 22.89 -1.62
C ARG A 176 0.23 23.20 -2.95
N ASP A 177 -0.88 23.94 -2.90
CA ASP A 177 -1.52 24.48 -4.11
C ASP A 177 -0.54 25.44 -4.82
N VAL A 178 -0.23 25.16 -6.08
CA VAL A 178 0.63 26.02 -6.91
C VAL A 178 -0.16 26.89 -7.88
N GLY A 179 -1.49 26.87 -7.78
CA GLY A 179 -2.40 27.62 -8.62
C GLY A 179 -2.79 26.89 -9.90
N HIS A 180 -3.32 27.66 -10.85
CA HIS A 180 -3.76 27.15 -12.15
C HIS A 180 -2.64 27.33 -13.18
N LEU A 181 -2.22 26.23 -13.79
CA LEU A 181 -1.19 26.22 -14.82
C LEU A 181 -1.84 26.25 -16.21
N GLU A 182 -1.42 27.20 -17.03
CA GLU A 182 -1.79 27.24 -18.45
C GLU A 182 -0.96 26.20 -19.20
N LEU A 183 -1.63 25.15 -19.68
CA LEU A 183 -0.97 24.06 -20.39
C LEU A 183 -1.16 24.24 -21.89
N LYS A 184 -0.07 24.28 -22.66
CA LYS A 184 -0.12 24.48 -24.12
C LYS A 184 -1.15 23.60 -24.83
N GLY A 185 -2.23 24.16 -25.39
CA GLY A 185 -3.27 23.37 -26.08
C GLY A 185 -4.36 22.83 -25.15
N LYS A 186 -4.47 23.36 -23.94
CA LYS A 186 -5.67 23.31 -23.10
C LYS A 186 -6.38 24.66 -23.15
N THR A 187 -7.70 24.62 -23.21
CA THR A 187 -8.55 25.82 -23.12
C THR A 187 -8.65 26.31 -21.68
N ASP A 188 -8.76 25.37 -20.73
CA ASP A 188 -8.86 25.68 -19.31
C ASP A 188 -7.53 25.43 -18.60
N ALA A 189 -7.16 26.35 -17.71
CA ALA A 189 -6.00 26.20 -16.86
C ALA A 189 -6.22 25.06 -15.86
N VAL A 190 -5.17 24.27 -15.59
CA VAL A 190 -5.24 23.08 -14.73
C VAL A 190 -4.70 23.42 -13.36
N GLN A 191 -5.52 23.28 -12.32
CA GLN A 191 -5.06 23.43 -10.94
C GLN A 191 -4.07 22.32 -10.59
N ALA A 192 -2.92 22.71 -10.06
CA ALA A 192 -1.81 21.83 -9.75
C ALA A 192 -1.39 21.96 -8.27
N PHE A 193 -0.81 20.88 -7.75
CA PHE A 193 -0.35 20.78 -6.38
C PHE A 193 1.05 20.19 -6.35
N ALA A 194 1.97 20.83 -5.63
CA ALA A 194 3.30 20.29 -5.34
C ALA A 194 3.23 19.42 -4.09
N VAL A 195 3.64 18.16 -4.21
CA VAL A 195 3.60 17.20 -3.11
C VAL A 195 4.94 17.24 -2.37
N ALA A 196 4.92 17.69 -1.12
CA ALA A 196 6.10 17.74 -0.25
C ALA A 196 6.40 16.38 0.40
N GLY A 197 5.36 15.56 0.57
CA GLY A 197 5.48 14.25 1.18
C GLY A 197 4.11 13.72 1.60
N LEU A 198 4.13 12.70 2.46
CA LEU A 198 2.91 12.18 3.08
C LEU A 198 2.62 12.96 4.36
N LYS A 199 1.34 13.25 4.62
CA LYS A 199 0.91 13.89 5.87
C LYS A 199 1.31 13.04 7.07
N ALA A 200 1.78 13.71 8.12
CA ALA A 200 2.04 13.06 9.38
C ALA A 200 0.74 12.46 9.95
N GLY A 201 0.65 11.13 10.00
CA GLY A 201 -0.53 10.43 10.53
C GLY A 201 -1.56 10.02 9.47
N ALA A 202 -1.26 10.20 8.18
CA ALA A 202 -2.09 9.67 7.11
C ALA A 202 -2.10 8.13 7.09
N VAL A 203 -3.22 7.54 7.51
CA VAL A 203 -3.58 6.16 7.17
C VAL A 203 -4.25 6.21 5.80
N SER A 204 -3.91 5.30 4.87
CA SER A 204 -4.60 5.20 3.56
C SER A 204 -6.10 5.08 3.81
N ALA A 205 -6.84 6.18 3.71
CA ALA A 205 -8.28 6.17 3.84
C ALA A 205 -8.81 5.99 2.42
N ARG A 206 -9.27 4.79 2.08
CA ARG A 206 -10.07 4.63 0.86
C ARG A 206 -11.33 5.46 1.00
N GLY A 207 -11.42 6.56 0.25
CA GLY A 207 -12.58 7.46 0.20
C GLY A 207 -12.22 8.93 0.12
N LEU A 208 -13.16 9.75 -0.38
CA LEU A 208 -13.04 11.21 -0.37
C LEU A 208 -12.99 11.70 1.09
N GLY A 209 -11.85 12.23 1.52
CA GLY A 209 -11.71 12.86 2.83
C GLY A 209 -12.63 14.06 2.97
N GLY A 210 -13.38 14.15 4.08
CA GLY A 210 -14.10 15.37 4.47
C GLY A 210 -15.63 15.35 4.35
N VAL A 211 -16.23 14.32 3.75
CA VAL A 211 -17.70 14.17 3.71
C VAL A 211 -18.10 12.85 4.36
N ARG A 212 -18.47 12.89 5.65
CA ARG A 212 -19.08 11.73 6.33
C ARG A 212 -20.55 11.64 5.94
N ALA A 213 -20.83 11.01 4.80
CA ALA A 213 -22.19 10.58 4.53
C ALA A 213 -22.63 9.54 5.58
N PRO A 214 -23.87 9.61 6.10
CA PRO A 214 -24.40 8.56 6.96
C PRO A 214 -24.31 7.20 6.23
N MET A 215 -24.06 6.13 6.99
CA MET A 215 -24.14 4.79 6.43
C MET A 215 -25.59 4.50 6.08
N ILE A 216 -25.86 4.09 4.84
CA ILE A 216 -27.20 3.76 4.37
C ILE A 216 -27.23 2.28 4.04
N GLY A 217 -28.22 1.56 4.54
CA GLY A 217 -28.54 0.18 4.15
C GLY A 217 -27.52 -0.88 4.59
N ARG A 218 -26.80 -0.64 5.69
CA ARG A 218 -25.85 -1.61 6.29
C ARG A 218 -26.08 -1.83 7.79
N ASP A 219 -27.28 -1.52 8.25
CA ASP A 219 -27.64 -1.57 9.67
C ASP A 219 -27.56 -3.00 10.22
N ASP A 220 -27.97 -3.99 9.43
CA ASP A 220 -27.94 -5.41 9.81
C ASP A 220 -26.51 -5.95 9.93
N GLU A 221 -25.65 -5.70 8.94
CA GLU A 221 -24.26 -6.17 8.99
C GLU A 221 -23.47 -5.47 10.11
N LEU A 222 -23.73 -4.17 10.33
CA LEU A 222 -23.13 -3.44 11.43
C LEU A 222 -23.65 -3.94 12.79
N ALA A 223 -24.96 -4.18 12.92
CA ALA A 223 -25.55 -4.79 14.12
C ALA A 223 -24.91 -6.17 14.41
N ARG A 224 -24.71 -6.98 13.37
CA ARG A 224 -24.07 -8.29 13.53
C ARG A 224 -22.63 -8.17 14.01
N LEU A 225 -21.84 -7.25 13.46
CA LEU A 225 -20.47 -7.00 13.94
C LEU A 225 -20.44 -6.51 15.40
N ARG A 226 -21.39 -5.65 15.78
CA ARG A 226 -21.54 -5.19 17.18
C ARG A 226 -21.84 -6.35 18.12
N GLU A 227 -22.74 -7.26 17.75
CA GLU A 227 -23.06 -8.45 18.54
C GLU A 227 -21.81 -9.31 18.76
N LEU A 228 -21.05 -9.57 17.70
CA LEU A 228 -19.82 -10.36 17.77
C LEU A 228 -18.77 -9.69 18.67
N PHE A 229 -18.64 -8.36 18.59
CA PHE A 229 -17.76 -7.60 19.48
C PHE A 229 -18.22 -7.68 20.93
N ALA A 230 -19.52 -7.57 21.20
CA ALA A 230 -20.06 -7.68 22.56
C ALA A 230 -19.75 -9.05 23.18
N VAL A 231 -19.80 -10.12 22.38
CA VAL A 231 -19.46 -11.48 22.81
C VAL A 231 -17.95 -11.65 23.03
N ALA A 232 -17.12 -11.13 22.12
CA ALA A 232 -15.67 -11.10 22.31
C ALA A 232 -15.27 -10.34 23.58
N ARG A 233 -15.90 -9.19 23.84
CA ARG A 233 -15.73 -8.41 25.07
C ARG A 233 -16.13 -9.18 26.33
N ALA A 234 -17.08 -10.10 26.24
CA ALA A 234 -17.46 -11.00 27.33
C ALA A 234 -16.47 -12.17 27.55
N GLY A 235 -15.32 -12.18 26.84
CA GLY A 235 -14.28 -13.20 26.99
C GLY A 235 -14.38 -14.36 26.00
N GLN A 236 -15.40 -14.38 25.13
CA GLN A 236 -15.57 -15.43 24.14
C GLN A 236 -15.22 -14.93 22.76
N GLY A 237 -14.02 -15.23 22.27
CA GLY A 237 -13.61 -14.74 20.96
C GLY A 237 -14.52 -15.18 19.82
N ARG A 238 -14.53 -14.36 18.77
CA ARG A 238 -15.40 -14.50 17.59
C ARG A 238 -14.61 -14.23 16.32
N VAL A 239 -15.03 -14.89 15.25
CA VAL A 239 -14.47 -14.64 13.92
C VAL A 239 -15.59 -14.22 12.99
N ALA A 240 -15.31 -13.21 12.18
CA ALA A 240 -16.20 -12.72 11.14
C ALA A 240 -15.45 -12.66 9.82
N SER A 241 -16.12 -12.98 8.71
CA SER A 241 -15.65 -12.65 7.37
C SER A 241 -16.60 -11.67 6.70
N VAL A 242 -16.07 -10.61 6.12
CA VAL A 242 -16.82 -9.60 5.35
C VAL A 242 -16.35 -9.69 3.90
N LEU A 243 -17.21 -10.26 3.06
CA LEU A 243 -16.94 -10.49 1.65
C LEU A 243 -17.73 -9.49 0.80
N GLY A 244 -17.12 -8.98 -0.26
CA GLY A 244 -17.84 -8.20 -1.25
C GLY A 244 -16.93 -7.54 -2.28
N GLU A 245 -17.54 -6.98 -3.32
CA GLU A 245 -16.82 -6.35 -4.43
C GLU A 245 -16.12 -5.03 -4.03
N PRO A 246 -15.13 -4.56 -4.82
CA PRO A 246 -14.56 -3.23 -4.70
C PRO A 246 -15.64 -2.13 -4.58
N GLY A 247 -15.38 -1.10 -3.78
CA GLY A 247 -16.33 0.01 -3.58
C GLY A 247 -17.65 -0.29 -2.85
N ILE A 248 -17.95 -1.55 -2.47
CA ILE A 248 -19.25 -1.95 -1.87
C ILE A 248 -19.52 -1.41 -0.44
N GLY A 249 -18.51 -0.78 0.17
CA GLY A 249 -18.60 -0.19 1.51
C GLY A 249 -17.95 -0.98 2.65
N LYS A 250 -17.13 -2.00 2.39
CA LYS A 250 -16.44 -2.81 3.43
C LYS A 250 -15.63 -1.96 4.42
N THR A 251 -14.74 -1.11 3.91
CA THR A 251 -13.92 -0.22 4.74
C THR A 251 -14.78 0.79 5.51
N ARG A 252 -15.90 1.24 4.93
CA ARG A 252 -16.86 2.13 5.61
C ARG A 252 -17.56 1.43 6.77
N LEU A 253 -17.96 0.16 6.58
CA LEU A 253 -18.56 -0.71 7.61
C LEU A 253 -17.63 -0.87 8.81
N LEU A 254 -16.36 -1.21 8.56
CA LEU A 254 -15.35 -1.31 9.61
C LEU A 254 -15.07 0.04 10.29
N GLY A 255 -15.10 1.15 9.55
CA GLY A 255 -14.93 2.49 10.10
C GLY A 255 -16.01 2.89 11.11
N GLU A 256 -17.27 2.50 10.88
CA GLU A 256 -18.35 2.67 11.86
C GLU A 256 -18.13 1.80 13.09
N LEU A 257 -17.84 0.50 12.89
CA LEU A 257 -17.55 -0.41 13.99
C LEU A 257 -16.40 0.11 14.86
N ARG A 258 -15.30 0.57 14.25
CA ARG A 258 -14.14 1.15 14.96
C ARG A 258 -14.55 2.34 15.83
N SER A 259 -15.37 3.23 15.27
CA SER A 259 -15.85 4.44 15.96
C SER A 259 -16.75 4.11 17.15
N GLU A 260 -17.47 2.98 17.09
CA GLU A 260 -18.32 2.50 18.19
C GLU A 260 -17.57 1.72 19.24
N VAL A 261 -16.63 0.87 18.84
CA VAL A 261 -15.72 0.16 19.75
C VAL A 261 -14.98 1.19 20.61
N ALA A 262 -14.38 2.21 19.99
CA ALA A 262 -13.68 3.27 20.71
C ALA A 262 -14.56 4.07 21.68
N ARG A 263 -15.87 4.21 21.40
CA ARG A 263 -16.82 4.88 22.30
C ARG A 263 -17.32 3.97 23.42
N SER A 264 -17.44 2.67 23.15
CA SER A 264 -18.09 1.72 24.06
C SER A 264 -17.12 1.05 25.03
N ASP A 265 -15.83 0.93 24.67
CA ASP A 265 -14.82 0.33 25.51
C ASP A 265 -13.44 1.01 25.30
N PRO A 266 -13.03 1.92 26.20
CA PRO A 266 -11.73 2.60 26.10
C PRO A 266 -10.52 1.67 26.17
N LYS A 267 -10.69 0.46 26.71
CA LYS A 267 -9.62 -0.54 26.78
C LYS A 267 -9.54 -1.41 25.53
N ALA A 268 -10.53 -1.35 24.65
CA ALA A 268 -10.52 -2.11 23.41
C ALA A 268 -9.38 -1.66 22.50
N ARG A 269 -8.60 -2.62 22.00
CA ARG A 269 -7.48 -2.36 21.09
C ARG A 269 -7.87 -2.72 19.67
N TRP A 270 -7.82 -1.75 18.77
CA TRP A 270 -8.03 -1.94 17.33
C TRP A 270 -6.67 -2.18 16.65
N LEU A 271 -6.45 -3.39 16.15
CA LEU A 271 -5.25 -3.78 15.43
C LEU A 271 -5.64 -4.12 14.00
N GLU A 272 -5.01 -3.46 13.03
CA GLU A 272 -5.38 -3.58 11.62
C GLU A 272 -4.13 -3.88 10.81
N GLY A 273 -4.17 -4.96 10.03
CA GLY A 273 -3.20 -5.22 8.98
C GLY A 273 -3.90 -5.13 7.63
N ARG A 274 -3.28 -4.44 6.68
CA ARG A 274 -3.81 -4.28 5.33
C ARG A 274 -2.86 -4.83 4.27
N CYS A 275 -3.42 -5.55 3.31
CA CYS A 275 -2.66 -5.92 2.12
C CYS A 275 -2.61 -4.77 1.11
N LEU A 276 -1.43 -4.55 0.52
CA LEU A 276 -1.29 -3.70 -0.65
C LEU A 276 -1.69 -4.48 -1.90
N SER A 277 -2.30 -3.78 -2.86
CA SER A 277 -2.71 -4.37 -4.13
C SER A 277 -1.55 -4.92 -4.98
N TYR A 278 -0.34 -4.42 -4.70
CA TYR A 278 0.95 -4.87 -5.25
C TYR A 278 1.80 -5.66 -4.24
N GLY A 279 1.23 -5.98 -3.09
CA GLY A 279 1.92 -6.58 -1.94
C GLY A 279 2.18 -8.08 -2.05
N GLN A 280 1.64 -8.79 -3.05
CA GLN A 280 1.86 -10.24 -3.20
C GLN A 280 3.36 -10.59 -3.37
N ALA A 281 4.17 -9.66 -3.87
CA ALA A 281 5.62 -9.82 -4.01
C ALA A 281 6.41 -9.38 -2.76
N LEU A 282 5.75 -8.90 -1.71
CA LEU A 282 6.35 -8.45 -0.45
C LEU A 282 6.04 -9.48 0.65
N PRO A 283 6.98 -10.39 0.99
CA PRO A 283 6.75 -11.39 2.02
C PRO A 283 6.40 -10.74 3.37
N TYR A 284 5.44 -11.35 4.06
CA TYR A 284 4.98 -10.94 5.39
C TYR A 284 4.35 -9.55 5.48
N HIS A 285 3.99 -8.93 4.36
CA HIS A 285 3.54 -7.52 4.37
C HIS A 285 2.33 -7.29 5.28
N LEU A 286 1.33 -8.17 5.23
CA LEU A 286 0.14 -8.08 6.09
C LEU A 286 0.51 -8.16 7.59
N VAL A 287 1.49 -9.00 7.94
CA VAL A 287 1.97 -9.14 9.31
C VAL A 287 2.78 -7.92 9.73
N VAL A 288 3.64 -7.40 8.85
CA VAL A 288 4.40 -6.16 9.06
C VAL A 288 3.46 -4.99 9.35
N ASP A 289 2.41 -4.82 8.54
CA ASP A 289 1.44 -3.75 8.70
C ASP A 289 0.65 -3.89 10.01
N LEU A 290 0.27 -5.13 10.37
CA LEU A 290 -0.34 -5.43 11.66
C LEU A 290 0.56 -5.07 12.85
N VAL A 291 1.86 -5.42 12.78
CA VAL A 291 2.82 -5.09 13.84
C VAL A 291 3.02 -3.57 13.94
N ARG A 292 3.04 -2.86 12.81
CA ARG A 292 3.07 -1.38 12.80
C ARG A 292 1.84 -0.78 13.49
N SER A 293 0.65 -1.31 13.19
CA SER A 293 -0.59 -0.92 13.89
C SER A 293 -0.52 -1.19 15.39
N LEU A 294 0.12 -2.29 15.81
CA LEU A 294 0.27 -2.66 17.21
C LEU A 294 1.09 -1.65 18.01
N ILE A 295 2.22 -1.22 17.44
CA ILE A 295 3.15 -0.28 18.07
C ILE A 295 2.78 1.19 17.80
N GLY A 296 1.67 1.43 17.09
CA GLY A 296 1.14 2.77 16.81
C GLY A 296 2.01 3.60 15.86
N VAL A 297 2.87 2.97 15.06
CA VAL A 297 3.70 3.68 14.08
C VAL A 297 3.06 3.72 12.71
N ARG A 298 3.41 4.75 11.94
CA ARG A 298 2.92 4.97 10.59
C ARG A 298 3.64 4.07 9.59
N SER A 299 3.04 3.83 8.43
CA SER A 299 3.70 3.09 7.34
C SER A 299 4.95 3.82 6.81
N ALA A 300 5.00 5.15 6.93
CA ALA A 300 6.13 5.99 6.52
C ALA A 300 7.13 6.30 7.65
N ALA A 301 6.94 5.75 8.86
CA ALA A 301 7.90 5.92 9.95
C ALA A 301 9.26 5.33 9.55
N ASP A 302 10.33 6.06 9.86
CA ASP A 302 11.69 5.61 9.60
C ASP A 302 12.10 4.47 10.56
N GLU A 303 13.24 3.85 10.28
CA GLU A 303 13.73 2.72 11.09
C GLU A 303 13.96 3.11 12.56
N PRO A 304 14.60 4.26 12.90
CA PRO A 304 14.81 4.66 14.28
C PRO A 304 13.50 4.89 15.06
N GLU A 305 12.51 5.57 14.47
CA GLU A 305 11.18 5.78 15.06
C GLU A 305 10.50 4.43 15.31
N THR A 306 10.52 3.55 14.30
CA THR A 306 9.91 2.20 14.38
C THR A 306 10.58 1.35 15.46
N ARG A 307 11.92 1.36 15.55
CA ARG A 307 12.69 0.63 16.56
C ARG A 307 12.37 1.09 17.97
N ALA A 308 12.36 2.40 18.20
CA ALA A 308 12.06 2.98 19.51
C ALA A 308 10.64 2.62 19.97
N ALA A 309 9.65 2.77 19.08
CA ALA A 309 8.26 2.45 19.37
C ALA A 309 8.05 0.95 19.66
N LEU A 310 8.66 0.06 18.87
CA LEU A 310 8.59 -1.38 19.10
C LEU A 310 9.19 -1.75 20.46
N LYS A 311 10.40 -1.28 20.75
CA LYS A 311 11.10 -1.59 22.00
C LYS A 311 10.31 -1.11 23.22
N GLN A 312 9.81 0.12 23.17
CA GLN A 312 9.02 0.70 24.26
C GLN A 312 7.72 -0.07 24.47
N THR A 313 6.94 -0.28 23.40
CA THR A 313 5.65 -1.00 23.46
C THR A 313 5.82 -2.40 24.02
N LEU A 314 6.83 -3.16 23.58
CA LEU A 314 7.05 -4.52 24.07
C LEU A 314 7.52 -4.56 25.52
N ARG A 315 8.33 -3.59 25.97
CA ARG A 315 8.71 -3.48 27.39
C ARG A 315 7.51 -3.18 28.28
N ASP A 316 6.66 -2.25 27.85
CA ASP A 316 5.47 -1.86 28.61
C ASP A 316 4.45 -3.01 28.69
N LEU A 317 4.30 -3.79 27.62
CA LEU A 317 3.38 -4.93 27.57
C LEU A 317 3.92 -6.20 28.25
N LEU A 318 5.20 -6.50 28.11
CA LEU A 318 5.76 -7.82 28.44
C LEU A 318 6.73 -7.83 29.62
N GLY A 319 7.12 -6.67 30.15
CA GLY A 319 8.11 -6.59 31.22
C GLY A 319 9.40 -7.29 30.83
N GLU A 320 9.86 -8.26 31.61
CA GLU A 320 11.11 -9.01 31.36
C GLU A 320 11.07 -9.89 30.09
N ALA A 321 9.89 -10.28 29.62
CA ALA A 321 9.73 -11.17 28.46
C ALA A 321 9.81 -10.45 27.10
N TRP A 322 10.14 -9.15 27.08
CA TRP A 322 10.13 -8.31 25.86
C TRP A 322 11.17 -8.70 24.81
N ALA A 323 12.31 -9.26 25.23
CA ALA A 323 13.51 -9.37 24.39
C ALA A 323 13.33 -10.31 23.19
N ASP A 324 12.68 -11.46 23.39
CA ASP A 324 12.48 -12.43 22.30
C ASP A 324 11.49 -11.90 21.25
N PRO A 325 10.28 -11.41 21.61
CA PRO A 325 9.40 -10.75 20.64
C PRO A 325 10.05 -9.55 19.96
N TYR A 326 10.88 -8.78 20.65
CA TYR A 326 11.59 -7.66 20.05
C TYR A 326 12.57 -8.09 18.97
N ALA A 327 13.36 -9.15 19.19
CA ALA A 327 14.30 -9.65 18.20
C ALA A 327 13.59 -10.11 16.92
N TYR A 328 12.54 -10.94 17.04
CA TYR A 328 11.86 -11.51 15.88
C TYR A 328 10.94 -10.52 15.16
N LEU A 329 10.16 -9.70 15.89
CA LEU A 329 9.35 -8.65 15.27
C LEU A 329 10.22 -7.52 14.69
N GLY A 330 11.38 -7.25 15.30
CA GLY A 330 12.37 -6.33 14.76
C GLY A 330 12.95 -6.80 13.43
N GLN A 331 13.32 -8.09 13.34
CA GLN A 331 13.73 -8.70 12.07
C GLN A 331 12.64 -8.58 10.99
N LEU A 332 11.39 -8.87 11.35
CA LEU A 332 10.24 -8.76 10.44
C LEU A 332 10.07 -7.32 9.91
N LEU A 333 10.29 -6.33 10.78
CA LEU A 333 10.23 -4.90 10.44
C LEU A 333 11.51 -4.37 9.76
N SER A 334 12.50 -5.23 9.50
CA SER A 334 13.82 -4.85 8.95
C SER A 334 14.56 -3.80 9.80
N ILE A 335 14.41 -3.87 11.13
CA ILE A 335 15.10 -3.00 12.09
C ILE A 335 16.56 -3.40 12.25
N GLN A 336 17.45 -2.41 12.41
CA GLN A 336 18.83 -2.65 12.78
C GLN A 336 18.91 -2.98 14.26
N LEU A 337 18.98 -4.27 14.56
CA LEU A 337 19.03 -4.82 15.91
C LEU A 337 20.41 -4.65 16.56
N GLU A 338 20.43 -4.48 17.88
CA GLU A 338 21.66 -4.48 18.67
C GLU A 338 22.38 -5.86 18.60
N PRO A 339 23.72 -5.93 18.70
CA PRO A 339 24.48 -7.19 18.55
C PRO A 339 24.00 -8.34 19.46
N GLU A 340 23.58 -8.00 20.69
CA GLU A 340 23.00 -8.96 21.65
C GLU A 340 21.71 -9.60 21.10
N MET A 341 20.85 -8.81 20.45
CA MET A 341 19.60 -9.27 19.88
C MET A 341 19.82 -10.04 18.58
N GLN A 342 20.82 -9.65 17.78
CA GLN A 342 21.24 -10.42 16.59
C GLN A 342 21.73 -11.83 16.97
N THR A 343 22.42 -11.96 18.10
CA THR A 343 22.90 -13.25 18.60
C THR A 343 21.72 -14.16 18.96
N ARG A 344 20.60 -13.61 19.44
CA ARG A 344 19.36 -14.39 19.69
C ARG A 344 18.71 -14.94 18.42
N LEU A 345 18.99 -14.35 17.27
CA LEU A 345 18.49 -14.83 15.96
C LEU A 345 19.33 -15.97 15.38
N SER A 346 20.46 -16.35 15.99
CA SER A 346 21.46 -17.27 15.43
C SER A 346 21.03 -18.73 15.23
N VAL A 347 19.75 -19.07 15.45
CA VAL A 347 19.19 -20.38 15.10
C VAL A 347 18.53 -20.27 13.72
N LEU A 348 19.29 -20.67 12.70
CA LEU A 348 18.99 -20.67 11.26
C LEU A 348 17.52 -20.98 10.92
N GLU A 349 16.97 -20.12 10.05
CA GLU A 349 15.84 -20.16 9.09
C GLU A 349 14.73 -21.22 9.17
N ILE A 350 14.96 -22.42 9.68
CA ILE A 350 14.02 -23.56 9.68
C ILE A 350 12.83 -23.31 10.63
N GLU A 351 12.95 -22.40 11.60
CA GLU A 351 11.90 -22.11 12.59
C GLU A 351 11.41 -20.66 12.63
N ALA A 352 11.81 -19.81 11.67
CA ALA A 352 11.52 -18.37 11.70
C ALA A 352 10.00 -18.08 11.80
N VAL A 353 9.19 -18.77 11.01
CA VAL A 353 7.72 -18.66 11.05
C VAL A 353 7.18 -19.02 12.43
N LYS A 354 7.64 -20.11 13.06
CA LYS A 354 7.18 -20.49 14.40
C LYS A 354 7.56 -19.46 15.45
N ARG A 355 8.70 -18.79 15.30
CA ARG A 355 9.13 -17.70 16.19
C ARG A 355 8.31 -16.43 15.99
N TYR A 356 7.93 -16.09 14.75
CA TYR A 356 6.97 -15.01 14.49
C TYR A 356 5.60 -15.31 15.10
N VAL A 357 5.08 -16.51 14.91
CA VAL A 357 3.82 -16.97 15.53
C VAL A 357 3.91 -16.89 17.05
N ALA A 358 4.97 -17.43 17.66
CA ALA A 358 5.15 -17.41 19.11
C ALA A 358 5.26 -15.98 19.66
N SER A 359 5.95 -15.08 18.95
CA SER A 359 6.09 -13.67 19.34
C SER A 359 4.75 -12.94 19.29
N LEU A 360 4.02 -13.05 18.19
CA LEU A 360 2.68 -12.47 18.05
C LEU A 360 1.71 -13.05 19.08
N HIS A 361 1.77 -14.36 19.32
CA HIS A 361 0.94 -15.02 20.32
C HIS A 361 1.18 -14.46 21.73
N THR A 362 2.44 -14.30 22.14
CA THR A 362 2.81 -13.70 23.43
C THR A 362 2.29 -12.26 23.55
N VAL A 363 2.48 -11.45 22.50
CA VAL A 363 2.04 -10.06 22.50
C VAL A 363 0.51 -9.96 22.53
N LEU A 364 -0.21 -10.72 21.70
CA LEU A 364 -1.67 -10.71 21.69
C LEU A 364 -2.27 -11.15 23.03
N ARG A 365 -1.67 -12.13 23.73
CA ARG A 365 -2.09 -12.50 25.08
C ARG A 365 -1.90 -11.38 26.09
N ALA A 366 -0.76 -10.68 26.03
CA ALA A 366 -0.48 -9.57 26.93
C ALA A 366 -1.39 -8.36 26.68
N ILE A 367 -1.79 -8.12 25.42
CA ILE A 367 -2.80 -7.10 25.12
C ILE A 367 -4.18 -7.54 25.63
N ALA A 368 -4.54 -8.81 25.37
CA ALA A 368 -5.86 -9.35 25.71
C ALA A 368 -6.11 -9.47 27.22
N SER A 369 -5.06 -9.42 28.06
CA SER A 369 -5.20 -9.40 29.52
C SER A 369 -5.66 -8.05 30.08
N ASP A 370 -5.47 -6.94 29.35
CA ASP A 370 -5.97 -5.62 29.76
C ASP A 370 -7.36 -5.30 29.17
N GLY A 371 -7.65 -5.75 27.94
CA GLY A 371 -8.92 -5.48 27.27
C GLY A 371 -9.15 -6.30 26.00
N PRO A 372 -10.34 -6.21 25.38
CA PRO A 372 -10.65 -6.96 24.17
C PRO A 372 -9.87 -6.41 22.96
N ILE A 373 -9.61 -7.29 22.00
CA ILE A 373 -8.91 -6.93 20.75
C ILE A 373 -9.88 -7.06 19.57
N VAL A 374 -9.93 -6.04 18.72
CA VAL A 374 -10.49 -6.18 17.37
C VAL A 374 -9.33 -6.28 16.41
N LEU A 375 -9.15 -7.47 15.84
CA LEU A 375 -8.08 -7.80 14.91
C LEU A 375 -8.64 -7.83 13.49
N VAL A 376 -8.24 -6.88 12.66
CA VAL A 376 -8.77 -6.71 11.31
C VAL A 376 -7.71 -7.02 10.28
N PHE A 377 -8.07 -7.87 9.31
CA PHE A 377 -7.25 -8.16 8.14
C PHE A 377 -7.98 -7.66 6.89
N GLU A 378 -7.50 -6.55 6.32
CA GLU A 378 -8.10 -5.97 5.12
C GLU A 378 -7.43 -6.46 3.83
N ASP A 379 -8.27 -6.67 2.81
CA ASP A 379 -7.88 -7.03 1.45
C ASP A 379 -7.12 -8.35 1.34
N LEU A 380 -7.58 -9.39 2.05
CA LEU A 380 -6.93 -10.71 2.07
C LEU A 380 -6.72 -11.33 0.68
N HIS A 381 -7.52 -10.98 -0.33
CA HIS A 381 -7.29 -11.38 -1.72
C HIS A 381 -5.91 -10.96 -2.27
N TRP A 382 -5.25 -9.97 -1.67
CA TRP A 382 -3.88 -9.55 -2.00
C TRP A 382 -2.81 -10.10 -1.04
N ALA A 383 -3.17 -10.93 -0.06
CA ALA A 383 -2.22 -11.41 0.93
C ALA A 383 -1.14 -12.31 0.31
N ASP A 384 0.10 -12.12 0.73
CA ASP A 384 1.21 -13.00 0.38
C ASP A 384 1.15 -14.32 1.17
N ALA A 385 1.78 -15.37 0.62
CA ALA A 385 1.78 -16.70 1.23
C ALA A 385 2.44 -16.73 2.61
N ALA A 386 3.51 -15.97 2.79
CA ALA A 386 4.29 -15.97 4.01
C ALA A 386 3.52 -15.34 5.18
N SER A 387 2.71 -14.31 4.92
CA SER A 387 1.74 -13.77 5.87
C SER A 387 0.70 -14.80 6.27
N ALA A 388 0.13 -15.54 5.31
CA ALA A 388 -0.86 -16.58 5.62
C ALA A 388 -0.27 -17.69 6.51
N ASP A 389 0.98 -18.08 6.27
CA ASP A 389 1.70 -19.10 7.06
C ASP A 389 1.94 -18.67 8.52
N VAL A 390 1.95 -17.35 8.81
CA VAL A 390 2.03 -16.81 10.17
C VAL A 390 0.64 -16.64 10.80
N LEU A 391 -0.35 -16.16 10.04
CA LEU A 391 -1.67 -15.82 10.59
C LEU A 391 -2.59 -17.03 10.80
N VAL A 392 -2.52 -18.05 9.95
CA VAL A 392 -3.34 -19.26 10.10
C VAL A 392 -3.07 -19.97 11.45
N PRO A 393 -1.81 -20.20 11.86
CA PRO A 393 -1.51 -20.76 13.17
C PRO A 393 -1.95 -19.92 14.38
N LEU A 394 -2.26 -18.63 14.18
CA LEU A 394 -2.79 -17.76 15.25
C LEU A 394 -4.31 -17.86 15.41
N LEU A 395 -5.04 -18.47 14.48
CA LEU A 395 -6.50 -18.59 14.58
C LEU A 395 -6.99 -19.32 15.85
N PRO A 396 -6.36 -20.42 16.30
CA PRO A 396 -6.76 -21.08 17.55
C PRO A 396 -6.63 -20.19 18.79
N LEU A 397 -5.85 -19.10 18.73
CA LEU A 397 -5.75 -18.14 19.83
C LEU A 397 -7.03 -17.33 19.99
N VAL A 398 -7.75 -17.07 18.90
CA VAL A 398 -8.98 -16.25 18.91
C VAL A 398 -10.04 -16.91 19.79
N SER A 399 -10.18 -18.24 19.79
CA SER A 399 -11.15 -18.93 20.66
C SER A 399 -10.79 -18.91 22.14
N GLN A 400 -9.55 -18.55 22.50
CA GLN A 400 -9.03 -18.58 23.87
C GLN A 400 -8.98 -17.21 24.54
N LEU A 401 -9.16 -16.13 23.76
CA LEU A 401 -8.97 -14.76 24.20
C LEU A 401 -10.19 -13.89 23.82
N PRO A 402 -10.37 -12.71 24.46
CA PRO A 402 -11.38 -11.73 24.09
C PRO A 402 -11.04 -11.03 22.76
N ILE A 403 -10.99 -11.79 21.66
CA ILE A 403 -10.62 -11.30 20.33
C ILE A 403 -11.82 -11.41 19.39
N LEU A 404 -12.15 -10.31 18.72
CA LEU A 404 -12.94 -10.31 17.49
C LEU A 404 -11.98 -10.24 16.30
N SER A 405 -11.86 -11.33 15.56
CA SER A 405 -11.08 -11.38 14.32
C SER A 405 -11.99 -11.12 13.13
N VAL A 406 -11.71 -10.07 12.35
CA VAL A 406 -12.50 -9.68 11.17
C VAL A 406 -11.65 -9.79 9.91
N MET A 407 -12.04 -10.70 9.03
CA MET A 407 -11.37 -10.99 7.76
C MET A 407 -12.12 -10.33 6.61
N VAL A 408 -11.50 -9.39 5.91
CA VAL A 408 -12.15 -8.65 4.82
C VAL A 408 -11.51 -9.02 3.49
N SER A 409 -12.33 -9.47 2.54
CA SER A 409 -11.84 -9.90 1.24
C SER A 409 -12.86 -9.70 0.12
N ARG A 410 -12.40 -9.88 -1.12
CA ARG A 410 -13.28 -10.16 -2.27
C ARG A 410 -13.69 -11.64 -2.24
N SER A 411 -14.69 -12.02 -3.02
CA SER A 411 -15.12 -13.42 -3.15
C SER A 411 -14.19 -14.28 -4.03
N ASP A 412 -12.89 -13.95 -4.06
CA ASP A 412 -11.87 -14.67 -4.82
C ASP A 412 -11.29 -15.81 -3.98
N ARG A 413 -11.70 -17.04 -4.32
CA ARG A 413 -11.31 -18.26 -3.61
C ARG A 413 -9.95 -18.79 -4.02
N ASP A 414 -9.41 -18.34 -5.15
CA ASP A 414 -8.14 -18.80 -5.68
C ASP A 414 -6.97 -17.98 -5.11
N SER A 415 -7.27 -16.83 -4.50
CA SER A 415 -6.30 -16.00 -3.80
C SER A 415 -5.64 -16.74 -2.63
N VAL A 416 -4.33 -16.53 -2.44
CA VAL A 416 -3.57 -17.17 -1.35
C VAL A 416 -4.12 -16.81 0.03
N GLY A 417 -4.57 -15.57 0.22
CA GLY A 417 -5.19 -15.15 1.49
C GLY A 417 -6.55 -15.79 1.78
N TRP A 418 -7.20 -16.43 0.79
CA TRP A 418 -8.39 -17.23 1.05
C TRP A 418 -8.12 -18.39 2.01
N ARG A 419 -6.86 -18.87 2.11
CA ARG A 419 -6.42 -19.86 3.10
C ARG A 419 -6.80 -19.46 4.52
N LEU A 420 -6.70 -18.17 4.88
CA LEU A 420 -7.04 -17.69 6.21
C LEU A 420 -8.55 -17.83 6.48
N ILE A 421 -9.39 -17.51 5.49
CA ILE A 421 -10.84 -17.61 5.57
C ILE A 421 -11.28 -19.09 5.61
N SER A 422 -10.70 -19.96 4.77
CA SER A 422 -11.00 -21.39 4.80
C SER A 422 -10.58 -22.03 6.11
N SER A 423 -9.38 -21.75 6.61
CA SER A 423 -8.93 -22.28 7.91
C SER A 423 -9.79 -21.77 9.07
N ALA A 424 -10.27 -20.52 9.02
CA ALA A 424 -11.24 -20.04 10.00
C ALA A 424 -12.58 -20.77 9.90
N ARG A 425 -13.07 -21.05 8.69
CA ARG A 425 -14.29 -21.84 8.49
C ARG A 425 -14.15 -23.25 9.08
N ASP A 426 -13.02 -23.89 8.85
CA ASP A 426 -12.75 -25.25 9.36
C ASP A 426 -12.62 -25.28 10.89
N LEU A 427 -11.99 -24.27 11.49
CA LEU A 427 -11.75 -24.21 12.94
C LEU A 427 -12.98 -23.75 13.74
N PHE A 428 -13.76 -22.80 13.21
CA PHE A 428 -14.85 -22.16 13.96
C PHE A 428 -16.23 -22.69 13.58
N GLY A 429 -16.40 -23.31 12.40
CA GLY A 429 -17.68 -23.84 11.94
C GLY A 429 -18.79 -22.80 12.06
N ASP A 430 -19.86 -23.15 12.78
CA ASP A 430 -21.02 -22.28 13.02
C ASP A 430 -20.70 -21.02 13.85
N ALA A 431 -19.55 -20.97 14.53
CA ALA A 431 -19.11 -19.78 15.26
C ALA A 431 -18.47 -18.71 14.37
N LEU A 432 -18.19 -19.02 13.09
CA LEU A 432 -17.78 -18.04 12.08
C LEU A 432 -19.01 -17.32 11.52
N ALA A 433 -19.06 -16.00 11.65
CA ALA A 433 -20.07 -15.19 10.97
C ALA A 433 -19.59 -14.77 9.57
N GLU A 434 -20.15 -15.35 8.52
CA GLU A 434 -19.87 -14.94 7.12
C GLU A 434 -20.91 -13.92 6.65
N MET A 435 -20.47 -12.70 6.34
CA MET A 435 -21.28 -11.60 5.82
C MET A 435 -20.89 -11.34 4.36
N ARG A 436 -21.86 -11.40 3.45
CA ARG A 436 -21.66 -11.09 2.04
C ARG A 436 -22.39 -9.80 1.69
N LEU A 437 -21.64 -8.75 1.39
CA LEU A 437 -22.19 -7.46 1.04
C LEU A 437 -22.65 -7.46 -0.42
N SER A 438 -23.96 -7.35 -0.63
CA SER A 438 -24.58 -7.12 -1.93
C SER A 438 -24.73 -5.62 -2.23
N PRO A 439 -24.85 -5.18 -3.49
CA PRO A 439 -25.20 -3.80 -3.82
C PRO A 439 -26.50 -3.39 -3.12
N LEU A 440 -26.56 -2.15 -2.64
CA LEU A 440 -27.79 -1.60 -2.08
C LEU A 440 -28.85 -1.55 -3.18
N THR A 441 -30.04 -2.09 -2.89
CA THR A 441 -31.20 -1.92 -3.76
C THR A 441 -31.63 -0.45 -3.74
N SER A 442 -32.16 0.04 -4.86
CA SER A 442 -32.46 1.46 -5.11
C SER A 442 -33.73 1.97 -4.42
N ASP A 443 -34.12 1.37 -3.29
CA ASP A 443 -35.41 1.62 -2.64
C ASP A 443 -35.36 2.81 -1.66
#